data_AF-A0AAE5X8G1-F1
#
_entry.id   AF-A0AAE5X8G1-F1
#
_cell.length_a   1.000
_cell.length_b   1.000
_cell.length_c   1.000
_cell.angle_alpha   90.00
_cell.angle_beta   90.00
_cell.angle_gamma   90.00
#
_symmetry.space_group_name_H-M   'P 1'
#
loop_
_entity.id
_entity.type
_entity.pdbx_description
1 polymer ?
#
loop_
_entity_poly.entity_id
_entity_poly.type
_entity_poly.pdbx_seq_one_letter_code
_entity_poly.pdbx_strand_id
1 'polypeptide(L)'
;MGIVSCKLATRLTAASRGAPLEIYAPSLRSFPADSMLVMATLPVVDWNDCLLRDLRSLDKQASIRAYAAMVMIDPFACWEDFADLLKEARISGVTNFPPASIIEQATDGMPINSGLELELRRMEWFASLGFKILFVAAKDSEITMAETRLGAHLEGIVYLPEEALARRICDEMGLISLGQQASSMPRFSFLHATTSQQTRRKK
;
A
#
# COMPACT_ATOMS: atom_id res chain seq x y z
N MET A 1 22.61 -4.48 7.79
CA MET A 1 21.22 -4.19 8.21
C MET A 1 20.35 -5.32 7.71
N GLY A 2 19.46 -5.86 8.56
CA GLY A 2 18.69 -7.07 8.26
C GLY A 2 17.70 -6.88 7.11
N ILE A 3 17.37 -7.97 6.42
CA ILE A 3 16.31 -7.99 5.40
C ILE A 3 15.00 -7.58 6.08
N VAL A 4 14.46 -6.44 5.67
CA VAL A 4 13.10 -6.04 6.07
C VAL A 4 12.15 -6.85 5.20
N SER A 5 11.28 -7.65 5.83
CA SER A 5 10.16 -8.32 5.16
C SER A 5 8.92 -7.43 5.22
N CYS A 6 8.01 -7.58 4.26
CA CYS A 6 6.73 -6.88 4.24
C CYS A 6 5.61 -7.89 3.97
N LYS A 7 4.42 -7.69 4.56
CA LYS A 7 3.23 -8.48 4.30
C LYS A 7 1.99 -7.59 4.19
N LEU A 8 1.05 -8.00 3.35
CA LEU A 8 -0.32 -7.48 3.30
C LEU A 8 -1.20 -8.43 4.11
N ALA A 9 -1.94 -7.92 5.08
CA ALA A 9 -2.71 -8.72 6.02
C ALA A 9 -4.12 -8.15 6.22
N THR A 10 -5.09 -9.05 6.39
CA THR A 10 -6.47 -8.70 6.69
C THR A 10 -6.73 -8.58 8.18
N ARG A 11 -5.81 -9.03 9.03
CA ARG A 11 -5.91 -8.96 10.49
C ARG A 11 -4.59 -8.44 11.05
N LEU A 12 -4.69 -7.58 12.05
CA LEU A 12 -3.52 -7.05 12.73
C LEU A 12 -2.86 -8.11 13.60
N THR A 13 -1.54 -8.23 13.49
CA THR A 13 -0.74 -9.01 14.42
C THR A 13 -0.02 -8.12 15.43
N ALA A 14 0.08 -8.57 16.69
CA ALA A 14 0.76 -7.80 17.72
C ALA A 14 2.23 -7.57 17.33
N ALA A 15 2.71 -6.33 17.43
CA ALA A 15 4.06 -5.98 17.03
C ALA A 15 5.09 -6.73 17.91
N SER A 16 5.92 -7.55 17.26
CA SER A 16 7.09 -8.18 17.91
C SER A 16 8.38 -7.59 17.34
N ARG A 17 9.48 -7.70 18.11
CA ARG A 17 10.77 -7.16 17.70
C ARG A 17 11.28 -7.95 16.48
N GLY A 18 11.45 -7.28 15.35
CA GLY A 18 11.84 -7.92 14.08
C GLY A 18 10.67 -8.41 13.23
N ALA A 19 9.42 -8.07 13.58
CA ALA A 19 8.25 -8.33 12.75
C ALA A 19 8.38 -7.65 11.37
N PRO A 20 7.81 -8.28 10.31
CA PRO A 20 7.69 -7.65 9.00
C PRO A 20 6.96 -6.31 9.09
N LEU A 21 7.20 -5.43 8.12
CA LEU A 21 6.28 -4.32 7.85
C LEU A 21 4.93 -4.92 7.47
N GLU A 22 3.87 -4.44 8.09
CA GLU A 22 2.52 -4.95 7.87
C GLU A 22 1.66 -3.88 7.21
N ILE A 23 1.12 -4.18 6.05
CA ILE A 23 0.06 -3.40 5.41
C ILE A 23 -1.26 -4.03 5.83
N TYR A 24 -2.08 -3.27 6.52
CA TYR A 24 -3.36 -3.70 7.04
C TYR A 24 -4.48 -3.30 6.08
N ALA A 25 -5.10 -4.30 5.46
CA ALA A 25 -6.16 -4.13 4.46
C ALA A 25 -7.38 -5.01 4.83
N PRO A 26 -8.19 -4.60 5.82
CA PRO A 26 -9.34 -5.38 6.29
C PRO A 26 -10.44 -5.55 5.23
N SER A 27 -10.51 -4.64 4.27
CA SER A 27 -11.42 -4.69 3.11
C SER A 27 -11.28 -5.98 2.27
N LEU A 28 -10.07 -6.57 2.24
CA LEU A 28 -9.80 -7.79 1.48
C LEU A 28 -10.65 -8.99 1.92
N ARG A 29 -11.15 -9.00 3.16
CA ARG A 29 -12.04 -10.07 3.67
C ARG A 29 -13.40 -10.09 3.01
N SER A 30 -13.80 -8.98 2.40
CA SER A 30 -15.08 -8.83 1.71
C SER A 30 -15.04 -9.35 0.28
N PHE A 31 -13.85 -9.66 -0.25
CA PHE A 31 -13.69 -10.18 -1.59
C PHE A 31 -13.67 -11.71 -1.61
N PRO A 32 -14.17 -12.34 -2.68
CA PRO A 32 -13.93 -13.76 -2.93
C PRO A 32 -12.41 -14.04 -2.91
N ALA A 33 -12.01 -15.23 -2.46
CA ALA A 33 -10.61 -15.67 -2.40
C ALA A 33 -9.92 -15.84 -3.77
N ASP A 34 -10.52 -15.27 -4.81
CA ASP A 34 -10.06 -15.31 -6.20
C ASP A 34 -9.05 -14.18 -6.46
N SER A 35 -8.92 -13.78 -7.73
CA SER A 35 -7.96 -12.81 -8.23
C SER A 35 -8.04 -11.42 -7.56
N MET A 36 -6.90 -10.82 -7.22
CA MET A 36 -6.79 -9.40 -6.80
C MET A 36 -7.33 -8.43 -7.86
N LEU A 37 -7.51 -8.87 -9.10
CA LEU A 37 -8.14 -8.07 -10.16
C LEU A 37 -9.52 -7.53 -9.76
N VAL A 38 -10.26 -8.20 -8.87
CA VAL A 38 -11.54 -7.69 -8.37
C VAL A 38 -11.38 -6.32 -7.68
N MET A 39 -10.21 -6.04 -7.08
CA MET A 39 -9.90 -4.74 -6.49
C MET A 39 -9.91 -3.59 -7.52
N ALA A 40 -9.65 -3.89 -8.80
CA ALA A 40 -9.57 -2.91 -9.88
C ALA A 40 -10.95 -2.58 -10.52
N THR A 41 -12.05 -3.17 -10.03
CA THR A 41 -13.35 -3.14 -10.73
C THR A 41 -14.40 -2.12 -10.25
N LEU A 42 -14.08 -1.25 -9.27
CA LEU A 42 -14.99 -0.19 -8.72
C LEU A 42 -16.38 -0.70 -8.22
N PRO A 43 -17.00 0.02 -7.26
CA PRO A 43 -17.08 -0.40 -5.86
C PRO A 43 -18.09 -1.54 -5.61
N VAL A 44 -17.61 -2.78 -5.54
CA VAL A 44 -18.34 -3.86 -4.84
C VAL A 44 -18.24 -3.70 -3.32
N VAL A 45 -17.16 -3.09 -2.84
CA VAL A 45 -16.83 -2.91 -1.41
C VAL A 45 -16.32 -1.50 -1.18
N ASP A 46 -16.81 -0.83 -0.14
CA ASP A 46 -16.23 0.40 0.40
C ASP A 46 -15.00 0.04 1.26
N TRP A 47 -13.81 0.27 0.70
CA TRP A 47 -12.53 -0.09 1.33
C TRP A 47 -12.27 0.72 2.61
N ASN A 48 -12.54 2.01 2.53
CA ASN A 48 -12.24 2.96 3.57
C ASN A 48 -13.23 2.78 4.74
N ASP A 49 -14.50 2.51 4.48
CA ASP A 49 -15.46 2.17 5.54
C ASP A 49 -15.17 0.81 6.20
N CYS A 50 -14.72 -0.20 5.43
CA CYS A 50 -14.21 -1.45 6.00
C CYS A 50 -13.07 -1.19 7.00
N LEU A 51 -12.12 -0.30 6.67
CA LEU A 51 -11.06 0.11 7.58
C LEU A 51 -11.60 0.83 8.81
N LEU A 52 -12.51 1.81 8.65
CA LEU A 52 -13.09 2.55 9.77
C LEU A 52 -13.80 1.64 10.78
N ARG A 53 -14.61 0.71 10.30
CA ARG A 53 -15.32 -0.25 11.17
C ARG A 53 -14.34 -1.09 11.97
N ASP A 54 -13.28 -1.57 11.32
CA ASP A 54 -12.26 -2.37 12.00
C ASP A 54 -11.50 -1.53 13.04
N LEU A 55 -11.04 -0.33 12.69
CA LEU A 55 -10.33 0.57 13.61
C LEU A 55 -11.14 0.88 14.86
N ARG A 56 -12.46 1.08 14.73
CA ARG A 56 -13.37 1.30 15.87
C ARG A 56 -13.52 0.09 16.79
N SER A 57 -13.24 -1.10 16.27
CA SER A 57 -13.32 -2.37 17.02
C SER A 57 -11.99 -2.82 17.63
N LEU A 58 -10.87 -2.18 17.26
CA LEU A 58 -9.55 -2.55 17.78
C LEU A 58 -9.40 -2.23 19.27
N ASP A 59 -8.74 -3.13 19.98
CA ASP A 59 -8.33 -2.89 21.36
C ASP A 59 -7.21 -1.84 21.41
N LYS A 60 -7.43 -0.77 22.16
CA LYS A 60 -6.57 0.42 22.24
C LYS A 60 -5.22 0.17 22.94
N GLN A 61 -4.98 -1.03 23.46
CA GLN A 61 -3.81 -1.31 24.29
C GLN A 61 -2.56 -1.77 23.51
N ALA A 62 -2.72 -2.37 22.32
CA ALA A 62 -1.58 -2.88 21.55
C ALA A 62 -0.96 -1.79 20.67
N SER A 63 0.37 -1.60 20.76
CA SER A 63 1.10 -0.84 19.75
C SER A 63 1.19 -1.68 18.48
N ILE A 64 0.66 -1.15 17.37
CA ILE A 64 0.57 -1.86 16.10
C ILE A 64 1.51 -1.19 15.11
N ARG A 65 2.60 -1.87 14.77
CA ARG A 65 3.52 -1.41 13.73
C ARG A 65 2.99 -1.81 12.34
N ALA A 66 1.89 -1.18 11.95
CA ALA A 66 1.25 -1.41 10.65
C ALA A 66 1.02 -0.09 9.89
N TYR A 67 0.73 -0.27 8.60
CA TYR A 67 0.34 0.76 7.65
C TYR A 67 -1.09 0.50 7.21
N ALA A 68 -1.98 1.46 7.41
CA ALA A 68 -3.36 1.31 6.96
C ALA A 68 -3.45 1.44 5.43
N ALA A 69 -4.00 0.41 4.78
CA ALA A 69 -4.35 0.46 3.37
C ALA A 69 -5.60 1.29 3.16
N MET A 70 -5.48 2.34 2.36
CA MET A 70 -6.55 3.31 2.12
C MET A 70 -6.66 3.62 0.63
N VAL A 71 -7.89 3.76 0.15
CA VAL A 71 -8.17 4.33 -1.17
C VAL A 71 -8.08 5.85 -1.04
N MET A 72 -6.93 6.41 -1.43
CA MET A 72 -6.61 7.84 -1.19
C MET A 72 -7.38 8.82 -2.08
N ILE A 73 -8.06 8.32 -3.11
CA ILE A 73 -8.87 9.10 -4.06
C ILE A 73 -10.37 9.05 -3.75
N ASP A 74 -10.77 8.48 -2.61
CA ASP A 74 -12.16 8.39 -2.20
C ASP A 74 -12.76 9.80 -1.96
N PRO A 75 -13.77 10.22 -2.76
CA PRO A 75 -14.35 11.56 -2.62
C PRO A 75 -15.25 11.71 -1.40
N PHE A 76 -15.64 10.61 -0.73
CA PHE A 76 -16.57 10.61 0.39
C PHE A 76 -15.88 10.46 1.76
N ALA A 77 -14.57 10.21 1.77
CA ALA A 77 -13.80 10.04 2.99
C ALA A 77 -13.67 11.36 3.78
N CYS A 78 -13.99 11.29 5.08
CA CYS A 78 -13.64 12.30 6.08
C CYS A 78 -12.26 11.98 6.64
N TRP A 79 -11.21 12.59 6.08
CA TRP A 79 -9.82 12.20 6.34
C TRP A 79 -9.36 12.49 7.77
N GLU A 80 -9.95 13.50 8.40
CA GLU A 80 -9.77 13.84 9.80
C GLU A 80 -10.21 12.69 10.71
N ASP A 81 -11.38 12.07 10.45
CA ASP A 81 -11.86 10.92 11.21
C ASP A 81 -10.91 9.73 11.08
N PHE A 82 -10.33 9.51 9.88
CA PHE A 82 -9.29 8.50 9.69
C PHE A 82 -8.05 8.81 10.51
N ALA A 83 -7.55 10.05 10.43
CA ALA A 83 -6.34 10.44 11.15
C ALA A 83 -6.49 10.25 12.67
N ASP A 84 -7.64 10.60 13.23
CA ASP A 84 -7.92 10.42 14.66
C ASP A 84 -8.01 8.95 15.04
N LEU A 85 -8.78 8.15 14.30
CA LEU A 85 -8.91 6.71 14.56
C LEU A 85 -7.59 5.95 14.39
N LEU A 86 -6.79 6.32 13.39
CA LEU A 86 -5.46 5.72 13.17
C LEU A 86 -4.50 6.04 14.33
N LYS A 87 -4.54 7.27 14.87
CA LYS A 87 -3.76 7.64 16.06
C LYS A 87 -4.23 6.89 17.30
N GLU A 88 -5.54 6.79 17.52
CA GLU A 88 -6.12 6.03 18.62
C GLU A 88 -5.73 4.54 18.57
N ALA A 89 -5.76 3.96 17.37
CA ALA A 89 -5.34 2.57 17.11
C ALA A 89 -3.80 2.39 17.08
N ARG A 90 -3.03 3.47 17.28
CA ARG A 90 -1.56 3.47 17.25
C ARG A 90 -0.98 2.89 15.95
N ILE A 91 -1.67 3.09 14.83
CA ILE A 91 -1.18 2.73 13.50
C ILE A 91 -0.05 3.68 13.13
N SER A 92 1.06 3.12 12.64
CA SER A 92 2.31 3.85 12.43
C SER A 92 2.33 4.67 11.13
N GLY A 93 1.54 4.24 10.15
CA GLY A 93 1.56 4.86 8.83
C GLY A 93 0.35 4.54 7.96
N VAL A 94 0.37 5.07 6.75
CA VAL A 94 -0.67 4.86 5.74
C VAL A 94 -0.05 4.39 4.42
N THR A 95 -0.85 3.75 3.58
CA THR A 95 -0.47 3.35 2.23
C THR A 95 -1.65 3.49 1.27
N ASN A 96 -1.36 3.90 0.02
CA ASN A 96 -2.33 4.06 -1.05
C ASN A 96 -2.64 2.71 -1.72
N PHE A 97 -3.35 1.84 -1.02
CA PHE A 97 -3.68 0.51 -1.52
C PHE A 97 -5.20 0.27 -1.54
N PRO A 98 -5.78 -0.05 -2.72
CA PRO A 98 -5.17 -0.06 -4.04
C PRO A 98 -4.73 1.34 -4.51
N PRO A 99 -3.69 1.45 -5.36
CA PRO A 99 -3.27 2.73 -5.93
C PRO A 99 -4.27 3.20 -6.98
N ALA A 100 -4.38 4.52 -7.16
CA ALA A 100 -5.30 5.15 -8.10
C ALA A 100 -5.08 4.66 -9.53
N SER A 101 -3.85 4.38 -9.93
CA SER A 101 -3.52 3.86 -11.27
C SER A 101 -4.14 2.49 -11.58
N ILE A 102 -4.58 1.74 -10.57
CA ILE A 102 -5.31 0.47 -10.73
C ILE A 102 -6.83 0.67 -10.69
N ILE A 103 -7.30 1.72 -10.00
CA ILE A 103 -8.72 2.02 -9.84
C ILE A 103 -9.25 2.83 -11.01
N GLU A 104 -8.54 3.90 -11.38
CA GLU A 104 -8.86 4.78 -12.50
C GLU A 104 -8.29 4.15 -13.78
N GLN A 105 -9.09 3.32 -14.46
CA GLN A 105 -8.80 2.99 -15.85
C GLN A 105 -8.99 4.26 -16.69
N ALA A 106 -7.96 4.62 -17.47
CA ALA A 106 -7.98 5.82 -18.30
C ALA A 106 -9.27 5.89 -19.13
N THR A 107 -10.15 6.80 -18.74
CA THR A 107 -11.37 7.10 -19.50
C THR A 107 -11.01 8.22 -20.46
N ASP A 108 -11.32 8.05 -21.75
CA ASP A 108 -10.98 9.01 -22.80
C ASP A 108 -11.36 10.45 -22.38
N GLY A 109 -10.35 11.33 -22.29
CA GLY A 109 -10.53 12.77 -22.09
C GLY A 109 -10.26 13.32 -20.68
N MET A 110 -10.05 12.48 -19.66
CA MET A 110 -9.61 12.94 -18.34
C MET A 110 -8.09 12.78 -18.20
N PRO A 111 -7.36 13.79 -17.66
CA PRO A 111 -5.92 13.66 -17.52
C PRO A 111 -5.58 12.48 -16.61
N ILE A 112 -4.79 11.55 -17.15
CA ILE A 112 -4.32 10.28 -16.54
C ILE A 112 -3.61 10.48 -15.17
N ASN A 113 -3.36 11.72 -14.75
CA ASN A 113 -2.61 12.07 -13.54
C ASN A 113 -3.46 12.67 -12.40
N SER A 114 -4.79 12.76 -12.52
CA SER A 114 -5.62 13.32 -11.42
C SER A 114 -5.57 12.45 -10.17
N GLY A 115 -5.72 11.12 -10.32
CA GLY A 115 -5.69 10.18 -9.20
C GLY A 115 -4.35 10.22 -8.47
N LEU A 116 -3.23 10.02 -9.18
CA LEU A 116 -1.89 10.04 -8.58
C LEU A 116 -1.58 11.35 -7.84
N GLU A 117 -1.95 12.50 -8.41
CA GLU A 117 -1.75 13.79 -7.75
C GLU A 117 -2.57 13.90 -6.45
N LEU A 118 -3.82 13.44 -6.47
CA LEU A 118 -4.66 13.39 -5.27
C LEU A 118 -4.07 12.45 -4.22
N GLU A 119 -3.58 11.27 -4.60
CA GLU A 119 -2.92 10.34 -3.69
C GLU A 119 -1.69 10.96 -3.02
N LEU A 120 -0.81 11.59 -3.81
CA LEU A 120 0.41 12.22 -3.30
C LEU A 120 0.08 13.37 -2.35
N ARG A 121 -0.86 14.25 -2.70
CA ARG A 121 -1.32 15.32 -1.79
C ARG A 121 -1.91 14.77 -0.51
N ARG A 122 -2.68 13.69 -0.59
CA ARG A 122 -3.28 13.06 0.59
C ARG A 122 -2.22 12.44 1.48
N MET A 123 -1.23 11.79 0.90
CA MET A 123 -0.11 11.22 1.65
C MET A 123 0.80 12.28 2.26
N GLU A 124 1.03 13.40 1.59
CA GLU A 124 1.71 14.57 2.18
C GLU A 124 0.94 15.10 3.39
N TRP A 125 -0.38 15.18 3.30
CA TRP A 125 -1.22 15.59 4.43
C TRP A 125 -1.09 14.62 5.61
N PHE A 126 -1.18 13.30 5.41
CA PHE A 126 -0.94 12.32 6.47
C PHE A 126 0.48 12.40 7.03
N ALA A 127 1.49 12.59 6.18
CA ALA A 127 2.87 12.78 6.59
C ALA A 127 3.04 14.01 7.50
N SER A 128 2.32 15.12 7.21
CA SER A 128 2.32 16.32 8.05
C SER A 128 1.73 16.09 9.44
N LEU A 129 0.90 15.05 9.61
CA LEU A 129 0.30 14.63 10.89
C LEU A 129 1.18 13.63 11.65
N GLY A 130 2.37 13.30 11.13
CA GLY A 130 3.35 12.41 11.77
C GLY A 130 3.28 10.95 11.32
N PHE A 131 2.41 10.61 10.36
CA PHE A 131 2.34 9.25 9.83
C PHE A 131 3.53 8.95 8.90
N LYS A 132 3.97 7.71 8.92
CA LYS A 132 4.92 7.15 7.95
C LYS A 132 4.18 6.73 6.68
N ILE A 133 4.88 6.75 5.55
CA ILE A 133 4.28 6.42 4.26
C ILE A 133 4.93 5.18 3.66
N LEU A 134 4.11 4.18 3.33
CA LEU A 134 4.45 3.17 2.34
C LEU A 134 3.71 3.52 1.04
N PHE A 135 4.43 3.69 -0.06
CA PHE A 135 3.81 4.08 -1.33
C PHE A 135 3.70 2.88 -2.27
N VAL A 136 2.49 2.60 -2.76
CA VAL A 136 2.23 1.59 -3.76
C VAL A 136 2.28 2.22 -5.13
N ALA A 137 3.09 1.66 -6.02
CA ALA A 137 3.29 2.12 -7.38
C ALA A 137 3.12 0.96 -8.37
N ALA A 138 2.46 1.22 -9.48
CA ALA A 138 2.40 0.33 -10.65
C ALA A 138 3.52 0.65 -11.66
N LYS A 139 4.08 1.87 -11.64
CA LYS A 139 5.07 2.35 -12.62
C LYS A 139 6.26 3.06 -11.96
N ASP A 140 7.45 2.96 -12.57
CA ASP A 140 8.67 3.62 -12.08
C ASP A 140 8.56 5.16 -12.01
N SER A 141 7.75 5.76 -12.87
CA SER A 141 7.49 7.21 -12.84
C SER A 141 6.77 7.63 -11.55
N GLU A 142 5.83 6.80 -11.06
CA GLU A 142 5.10 7.06 -9.81
C GLU A 142 6.04 6.95 -8.61
N ILE A 143 6.95 5.96 -8.64
CA ILE A 143 8.01 5.79 -7.63
C ILE A 143 8.87 7.05 -7.55
N THR A 144 9.31 7.56 -8.69
CA THR A 144 10.16 8.77 -8.75
C THR A 144 9.44 10.00 -8.18
N MET A 145 8.15 10.15 -8.47
CA MET A 145 7.32 11.23 -7.93
C MET A 145 7.14 11.10 -6.41
N ALA A 146 6.87 9.90 -5.91
CA ALA A 146 6.74 9.62 -4.48
C ALA A 146 8.05 9.88 -3.72
N GLU A 147 9.19 9.40 -4.22
CA GLU A 147 10.52 9.63 -3.63
C GLU A 147 10.82 11.14 -3.54
N THR A 148 10.48 11.91 -4.59
CA THR A 148 10.71 13.36 -4.63
C THR A 148 9.83 14.13 -3.65
N ARG A 149 8.54 13.78 -3.56
CA ARG A 149 7.56 14.56 -2.77
C ARG A 149 7.51 14.18 -1.31
N LEU A 150 7.55 12.88 -1.01
CA LEU A 150 7.37 12.37 0.35
C LEU A 150 8.69 12.33 1.13
N GLY A 151 9.83 12.24 0.42
CA GLY A 151 11.17 12.38 0.99
C GLY A 151 11.37 11.56 2.27
N ALA A 152 11.68 12.23 3.38
CA ALA A 152 11.97 11.59 4.67
C ALA A 152 10.77 10.88 5.33
N HIS A 153 9.55 11.10 4.85
CA HIS A 153 8.34 10.43 5.35
C HIS A 153 8.09 9.09 4.66
N LEU A 154 8.73 8.84 3.52
CA LEU A 154 8.65 7.58 2.79
C LEU A 154 9.52 6.52 3.45
N GLU A 155 8.91 5.44 3.95
CA GLU A 155 9.62 4.31 4.56
C GLU A 155 9.84 3.13 3.60
N GLY A 156 9.16 3.13 2.44
CA GLY A 156 9.30 2.06 1.46
C GLY A 156 8.35 2.17 0.29
N ILE A 157 8.66 1.40 -0.75
CA ILE A 157 7.87 1.31 -1.98
C ILE A 157 7.35 -0.12 -2.14
N VAL A 158 6.07 -0.25 -2.49
CA VAL A 158 5.45 -1.51 -2.90
C VAL A 158 5.18 -1.44 -4.40
N TYR A 159 5.87 -2.26 -5.17
CA TYR A 159 5.64 -2.41 -6.59
C TYR A 159 4.49 -3.39 -6.83
N LEU A 160 3.45 -2.91 -7.50
CA LEU A 160 2.23 -3.65 -7.83
C LEU A 160 1.96 -3.53 -9.34
N PRO A 161 2.67 -4.30 -10.17
CA PRO A 161 2.43 -4.31 -11.61
C PRO A 161 1.11 -5.03 -11.94
N GLU A 162 0.56 -4.82 -13.14
CA GLU A 162 -0.73 -5.41 -13.54
C GLU A 162 -0.75 -6.95 -13.43
N GLU A 163 0.37 -7.63 -13.69
CA GLU A 163 0.44 -9.09 -13.59
C GLU A 163 0.29 -9.58 -12.14
N ALA A 164 0.58 -8.72 -11.15
CA ALA A 164 0.36 -9.05 -9.75
C ALA A 164 -1.13 -9.17 -9.43
N LEU A 165 -2.01 -8.49 -10.16
CA LEU A 165 -3.45 -8.56 -9.96
C LEU A 165 -4.02 -9.95 -10.19
N ALA A 166 -3.33 -10.82 -10.95
CA ALA A 166 -3.75 -12.21 -11.14
C ALA A 166 -3.54 -13.11 -9.91
N ARG A 167 -2.86 -12.63 -8.86
CA ARG A 167 -2.66 -13.42 -7.63
C ARG A 167 -3.97 -13.55 -6.85
N ARG A 168 -4.11 -14.67 -6.15
CA ARG A 168 -5.23 -14.91 -5.25
C ARG A 168 -5.16 -14.03 -4.01
N ILE A 169 -6.31 -13.53 -3.58
CA ILE A 169 -6.49 -12.84 -2.29
C ILE A 169 -6.42 -13.89 -1.18
N CYS A 170 -5.55 -13.65 -0.20
CA CYS A 170 -5.42 -14.45 1.02
C CYS A 170 -5.48 -13.53 2.25
N ASP A 171 -5.75 -14.10 3.43
CA ASP A 171 -5.73 -13.38 4.70
C ASP A 171 -4.36 -12.75 5.01
N GLU A 172 -3.29 -13.42 4.61
CA GLU A 172 -1.93 -12.90 4.66
C GLU A 172 -1.20 -13.18 3.34
N MET A 173 -0.57 -12.15 2.80
CA MET A 173 0.22 -12.23 1.58
C MET A 173 1.60 -11.63 1.85
N GLY A 174 2.64 -12.47 1.84
CA GLY A 174 4.02 -12.01 1.92
C GLY A 174 4.44 -11.27 0.65
N LEU A 175 5.14 -10.15 0.83
CA LEU A 175 5.80 -9.41 -0.24
C LEU A 175 7.29 -9.75 -0.25
N ILE A 176 7.84 -9.82 -1.46
CA ILE A 176 9.23 -10.15 -1.70
C ILE A 176 10.04 -8.85 -1.67
N SER A 177 11.12 -8.83 -0.90
CA SER A 177 12.06 -7.70 -0.94
C SER A 177 12.84 -7.72 -2.26
N LEU A 178 12.79 -6.61 -2.99
CA LEU A 178 13.59 -6.38 -4.20
C LEU A 178 14.98 -5.81 -3.89
N GLY A 179 15.31 -5.66 -2.60
CA GLY A 179 16.51 -4.99 -2.13
C GLY A 179 16.47 -3.46 -2.34
N GLN A 180 17.59 -2.82 -2.07
CA GLN A 180 17.84 -1.40 -2.34
C GLN A 180 18.57 -1.27 -3.68
N GLN A 181 17.89 -1.48 -4.81
CA GLN A 181 18.50 -1.17 -6.11
C GLN A 181 18.45 0.35 -6.33
N ALA A 182 19.62 1.01 -6.23
CA ALA A 182 19.88 2.44 -6.46
C ALA A 182 19.13 3.47 -5.58
N SER A 183 17.99 3.11 -4.98
CA SER A 183 17.25 3.93 -4.02
C SER A 183 17.64 3.59 -2.58
N SER A 184 17.65 4.60 -1.70
CA SER A 184 17.92 4.43 -0.27
C SER A 184 16.79 3.70 0.48
N MET A 185 15.62 3.53 -0.14
CA MET A 185 14.44 2.98 0.50
C MET A 185 14.20 1.50 0.16
N PRO A 186 13.66 0.70 1.10
CA PRO A 186 13.33 -0.69 0.82
C PRO A 186 12.20 -0.79 -0.22
N ARG A 187 12.35 -1.71 -1.17
CA ARG A 187 11.35 -2.00 -2.20
C ARG A 187 10.80 -3.41 -2.03
N PHE A 188 9.49 -3.54 -2.21
CA PHE A 188 8.74 -4.78 -2.05
C PHE A 188 7.92 -5.06 -3.31
N SER A 189 7.63 -6.33 -3.60
CA SER A 189 6.76 -6.71 -4.73
C SER A 189 5.90 -7.91 -4.38
N PHE A 190 4.73 -7.97 -5.02
CA PHE A 190 3.86 -9.14 -5.01
C PHE A 190 4.34 -10.25 -5.96
N LEU A 191 5.28 -9.98 -6.86
CA LEU A 191 5.84 -10.95 -7.79
C LEU A 191 7.31 -11.21 -7.49
N HIS A 192 7.76 -12.44 -7.76
CA HIS A 192 9.19 -12.71 -7.85
C HIS A 192 9.77 -11.89 -8.98
N ALA A 193 10.91 -11.22 -8.74
CA ALA A 193 11.71 -10.66 -9.82
C ALA A 193 12.02 -11.80 -10.77
N THR A 194 11.45 -11.76 -11.97
CA THR A 194 11.94 -12.58 -13.08
C THR A 194 13.39 -12.16 -13.26
N THR A 195 14.31 -13.06 -12.92
CA THR A 195 15.72 -12.89 -13.24
C THR A 195 15.80 -12.73 -14.76
N SER A 196 15.96 -11.48 -15.21
CA SER A 196 16.34 -11.18 -16.59
C SER A 196 17.53 -12.08 -16.93
N GLN A 197 17.31 -12.97 -17.90
CA GLN A 197 18.25 -14.00 -18.29
C GLN A 197 19.67 -13.46 -18.38
N GLN A 198 20.58 -14.13 -17.67
CA GLN A 198 22.00 -14.13 -17.97
C GLN A 198 22.21 -14.35 -19.47
N THR A 199 22.34 -13.29 -20.25
CA THR A 199 23.07 -13.34 -21.52
C THR A 199 24.55 -13.18 -21.22
N ARG A 200 25.13 -14.21 -20.58
CA ARG A 200 26.56 -14.47 -20.72
C ARG A 200 26.77 -14.94 -22.16
N ARG A 201 27.09 -13.99 -23.03
CA ARG A 201 27.71 -14.26 -24.33
C ARG A 201 28.90 -15.18 -24.09
N LYS A 202 28.80 -16.44 -24.54
CA LYS A 202 29.96 -17.26 -24.86
C LYS A 202 30.68 -16.58 -26.02
N LYS A 203 31.93 -16.20 -25.80
CA LYS A 203 33.00 -16.26 -26.79
C LYS A 203 34.22 -16.82 -26.09
#